data_AF-A0A4Q3W481-F1
#
_entry.id   AF-A0A4Q3W481-F1
#
_cell.length_a   1.000
_cell.length_b   1.000
_cell.length_c   1.000
_cell.angle_alpha   90.00
_cell.angle_beta   90.00
_cell.angle_gamma   90.00
#
_symmetry.space_group_name_H-M   'P 1'
#
loop_
_entity.id
_entity.type
_entity.pdbx_description
1 polymer ?
#
loop_
_entity_poly.entity_id
_entity_poly.type
_entity_poly.pdbx_seq_one_letter_code
_entity_poly.pdbx_strand_id
1 'polypeptide(L)'
;SLLQGLASLETLFLSGTGVTDLSPLQGLASLETLFLSGTGVTDLSPLQGLASLTTLFLSGTGVTDLSLLQGLASLTRLFLIGTGVTDLSPLQGLASLTRLDLSGTGVTDLSPLQGLASLTRLDLSRTGVNDLSPLQGLTSLETLDLDGTGVTDLSAIASLTRLSTLHLPRQIDETTVQQMRVASPRLSIVFER
;
A
#
# COMPACT_ATOMS: atom_id res chain seq x y z
N SER A 1 -5.24 -13.22 -27.66
CA SER A 1 -6.50 -12.53 -27.30
C SER A 1 -6.59 -11.21 -28.08
N LEU A 2 -7.75 -10.51 -28.09
CA LEU A 2 -7.91 -9.19 -28.74
C LEU A 2 -6.87 -8.16 -28.28
N LEU A 3 -6.36 -8.29 -27.05
CA LEU A 3 -5.41 -7.35 -26.45
C LEU A 3 -3.96 -7.57 -26.89
N GLN A 4 -3.57 -8.75 -27.39
CA GLN A 4 -2.18 -9.03 -27.77
C GLN A 4 -1.65 -8.16 -28.92
N GLY A 5 -2.54 -7.54 -29.70
CA GLY A 5 -2.16 -6.57 -30.73
C GLY A 5 -1.88 -5.15 -30.20
N LEU A 6 -2.19 -4.88 -28.93
CA LEU A 6 -2.07 -3.56 -28.30
C LEU A 6 -0.75 -3.43 -27.54
N ALA A 7 0.36 -3.74 -28.19
CA ALA A 7 1.69 -3.78 -27.55
C ALA A 7 2.12 -2.45 -26.90
N SER A 8 1.54 -1.32 -27.32
CA SER A 8 1.80 0.02 -26.78
C SER A 8 0.74 0.48 -25.76
N LEU A 9 -0.13 -0.41 -25.28
CA LEU A 9 -1.13 -0.04 -24.28
C LEU A 9 -0.46 0.21 -22.93
N GLU A 10 -0.47 1.47 -22.49
CA GLU A 10 0.16 1.89 -21.22
C GLU A 10 -0.81 1.90 -20.04
N THR A 11 -2.10 2.14 -20.30
CA THR A 11 -3.12 2.20 -19.25
C THR A 11 -4.32 1.35 -19.61
N LEU A 12 -4.78 0.54 -18.67
CA LEU A 12 -5.95 -0.30 -18.83
C LEU A 12 -6.92 -0.17 -17.66
N PHE A 13 -8.17 0.19 -17.97
CA PHE A 13 -9.25 0.36 -17.01
C PHE A 13 -10.19 -0.85 -17.02
N LEU A 14 -10.20 -1.63 -15.93
CA LEU A 14 -11.09 -2.78 -15.74
C LEU A 14 -11.86 -2.73 -14.40
N SER A 15 -11.71 -1.67 -13.60
CA SER A 15 -12.38 -1.56 -12.30
C SER A 15 -13.90 -1.68 -12.42
N GLY A 16 -14.52 -2.40 -11.48
CA GLY A 16 -15.97 -2.62 -11.40
C GLY A 16 -16.53 -3.51 -12.52
N THR A 17 -15.68 -4.17 -13.29
CA THR A 17 -16.12 -5.13 -14.31
C THR A 17 -16.18 -6.56 -13.74
N GLY A 18 -16.78 -7.49 -14.49
CA GLY A 18 -16.82 -8.92 -14.16
C GLY A 18 -15.55 -9.70 -14.53
N VAL A 19 -14.41 -9.02 -14.74
CA VAL A 19 -13.16 -9.69 -15.09
C VAL A 19 -12.68 -10.57 -13.93
N THR A 20 -12.30 -11.79 -14.27
CA THR A 20 -11.67 -12.76 -13.35
C THR A 20 -10.36 -13.30 -13.91
N ASP A 21 -10.24 -13.38 -15.24
CA ASP A 21 -9.08 -13.90 -15.95
C ASP A 21 -8.22 -12.76 -16.53
N LEU A 22 -6.95 -12.73 -16.12
CA LEU A 22 -5.94 -11.79 -16.59
C LEU A 22 -5.04 -12.39 -17.69
N SER A 23 -5.23 -13.65 -18.09
CA SER A 23 -4.46 -14.30 -19.17
C SER A 23 -4.36 -13.45 -20.45
N PRO A 24 -5.39 -12.66 -20.86
CA PRO A 24 -5.27 -11.80 -22.03
C PRO A 24 -4.25 -10.66 -21.91
N LEU A 25 -3.78 -10.33 -20.71
CA LEU A 25 -2.82 -9.25 -20.43
C LEU A 25 -1.36 -9.69 -20.58
N GLN A 26 -1.12 -11.00 -20.69
CA GLN A 26 0.24 -11.52 -20.86
C GLN A 26 0.92 -10.91 -22.07
N GLY A 27 2.13 -10.39 -21.86
CA GLY A 27 2.95 -9.79 -22.91
C GLY A 27 2.65 -8.32 -23.23
N LEU A 28 1.74 -7.65 -22.50
CA LEU A 28 1.54 -6.20 -22.61
C LEU A 28 2.69 -5.42 -21.94
N ALA A 29 3.90 -5.58 -22.45
CA ALA A 29 5.13 -5.13 -21.80
C ALA A 29 5.20 -3.61 -21.55
N SER A 30 4.42 -2.81 -22.30
CA SER A 30 4.29 -1.36 -22.10
C SER A 30 3.24 -0.96 -21.06
N LEU A 31 2.51 -1.89 -20.45
CA LEU A 31 1.46 -1.55 -19.49
C LEU A 31 2.08 -0.98 -18.21
N GLU A 32 1.75 0.27 -17.91
CA GLU A 32 2.26 1.01 -16.76
C GLU A 32 1.23 1.13 -15.63
N THR A 33 -0.04 1.29 -15.99
CA THR A 33 -1.13 1.48 -15.03
C THR A 33 -2.28 0.50 -15.28
N LEU A 34 -2.61 -0.29 -14.26
CA LEU A 34 -3.68 -1.28 -14.33
C LEU A 34 -4.70 -1.07 -13.21
N PHE A 35 -5.95 -0.83 -13.60
CA PHE A 35 -7.07 -0.66 -12.68
C PHE A 35 -7.92 -1.93 -12.63
N LEU A 36 -7.89 -2.65 -11.51
CA LEU A 36 -8.64 -3.91 -11.29
C LEU A 36 -9.58 -3.84 -10.07
N SER A 37 -9.78 -2.66 -9.48
CA SER A 37 -10.57 -2.53 -8.26
C SER A 37 -12.00 -3.05 -8.43
N GLY A 38 -12.49 -3.84 -7.48
CA GLY A 38 -13.85 -4.39 -7.50
C GLY A 38 -14.10 -5.39 -8.63
N THR A 39 -13.06 -6.05 -9.14
CA THR A 39 -13.18 -7.18 -10.06
C THR A 39 -13.12 -8.51 -9.30
N GLY A 40 -13.45 -9.63 -9.97
CA GLY A 40 -13.38 -10.98 -9.38
C GLY A 40 -12.00 -11.64 -9.50
N VAL A 41 -10.95 -10.86 -9.75
CA VAL A 41 -9.57 -11.36 -9.89
C VAL A 41 -9.07 -11.89 -8.55
N THR A 42 -8.44 -13.05 -8.60
CA THR A 42 -7.73 -13.69 -7.48
C THR A 42 -6.29 -14.04 -7.83
N ASP A 43 -6.02 -14.34 -9.12
CA ASP A 43 -4.72 -14.75 -9.62
C ASP A 43 -4.01 -13.60 -10.37
N LEU A 44 -2.84 -13.22 -9.86
CA LEU A 44 -1.97 -12.22 -10.47
C LEU A 44 -0.89 -12.83 -11.37
N SER A 45 -0.77 -14.15 -11.46
CA SER A 45 0.23 -14.84 -12.28
C SER A 45 0.30 -14.35 -13.73
N PRO A 46 -0.81 -13.94 -14.40
CA PRO A 46 -0.74 -13.42 -15.76
C PRO A 46 -0.06 -12.05 -15.91
N LEU A 47 0.18 -11.33 -14.80
CA LEU A 47 0.93 -10.08 -14.79
C LEU A 47 2.46 -10.30 -14.78
N GLN A 48 2.91 -11.56 -14.81
CA GLN A 48 4.33 -11.88 -14.88
C GLN A 48 4.99 -11.22 -16.08
N GLY A 49 6.12 -10.54 -15.84
CA GLY A 49 6.92 -9.91 -16.90
C GLY A 49 6.41 -8.54 -17.36
N LEU A 50 5.36 -7.98 -16.75
CA LEU A 50 4.93 -6.59 -16.99
C LEU A 50 5.87 -5.60 -16.28
N ALA A 51 7.13 -5.58 -16.69
CA ALA A 51 8.21 -4.84 -16.03
C ALA A 51 8.01 -3.31 -16.02
N SER A 52 7.16 -2.76 -16.89
CA SER A 52 6.80 -1.34 -16.90
C SER A 52 5.69 -0.98 -15.91
N LEU A 53 5.07 -1.94 -15.23
CA LEU A 53 3.94 -1.67 -14.34
C LEU A 53 4.41 -0.84 -13.13
N THR A 54 3.94 0.40 -13.05
CA THR A 54 4.28 1.35 -11.98
C THR A 54 3.12 1.56 -11.00
N THR A 55 1.88 1.35 -11.45
CA THR A 55 0.68 1.60 -10.64
C THR A 55 -0.32 0.46 -10.80
N LEU A 56 -0.70 -0.15 -9.67
CA LEU A 56 -1.62 -1.29 -9.63
C LEU A 56 -2.73 -1.07 -8.59
N PHE A 57 -3.98 -1.07 -9.05
CA PHE A 57 -5.16 -0.96 -8.18
C PHE A 57 -5.87 -2.31 -8.07
N LEU A 58 -5.89 -2.89 -6.87
CA LEU A 58 -6.47 -4.20 -6.56
C LEU A 58 -7.55 -4.13 -5.47
N SER A 59 -7.95 -2.93 -5.05
CA SER A 59 -8.94 -2.72 -3.99
C SER A 59 -10.22 -3.53 -4.21
N GLY A 60 -10.68 -4.26 -3.20
CA GLY A 60 -11.91 -5.06 -3.25
C GLY A 60 -11.88 -6.23 -4.24
N THR A 61 -10.68 -6.71 -4.62
CA THR A 61 -10.51 -7.98 -5.34
C THR A 61 -10.37 -9.15 -4.36
N GLY A 62 -10.41 -10.39 -4.87
CA GLY A 62 -10.19 -11.60 -4.08
C GLY A 62 -8.72 -12.00 -3.93
N VAL A 63 -7.78 -11.10 -4.24
CA VAL A 63 -6.35 -11.37 -4.15
C VAL A 63 -5.92 -11.53 -2.69
N THR A 64 -5.14 -12.58 -2.43
CA THR A 64 -4.49 -12.84 -1.14
C THR A 64 -2.99 -13.07 -1.28
N ASP A 65 -2.55 -13.58 -2.43
CA ASP A 65 -1.15 -13.88 -2.73
C ASP A 65 -0.52 -12.75 -3.56
N LEU A 66 0.53 -12.15 -3.01
CA LEU A 66 1.30 -11.08 -3.65
C LEU A 66 2.63 -11.55 -4.23
N SER A 67 2.94 -12.85 -4.20
CA SER A 67 4.26 -13.41 -4.58
C SER A 67 4.77 -12.89 -5.93
N LEU A 68 3.84 -12.67 -6.87
CA LEU A 68 4.14 -12.16 -8.21
C LEU A 68 4.74 -10.74 -8.21
N LEU A 69 4.44 -9.92 -7.19
CA LEU A 69 4.90 -8.54 -7.10
C LEU A 69 6.41 -8.42 -6.88
N GLN A 70 7.09 -9.47 -6.36
CA GLN A 70 8.55 -9.47 -6.18
C GLN A 70 9.31 -9.17 -7.50
N GLY A 71 8.72 -9.55 -8.65
CA GLY A 71 9.29 -9.30 -9.97
C GLY A 71 8.99 -7.91 -10.56
N LEU A 72 8.15 -7.09 -9.92
CA LEU A 72 7.69 -5.79 -10.44
C LEU A 72 8.48 -4.64 -9.81
N ALA A 73 9.80 -4.60 -10.05
CA ALA A 73 10.71 -3.61 -9.45
C ALA A 73 10.39 -2.14 -9.77
N SER A 74 9.62 -1.89 -10.84
CA SER A 74 9.14 -0.55 -11.24
C SER A 74 7.90 -0.10 -10.47
N LEU A 75 7.30 -0.95 -9.64
CA LEU A 75 6.06 -0.64 -8.95
C LEU A 75 6.28 0.51 -7.94
N THR A 76 5.54 1.60 -8.14
CA THR A 76 5.63 2.81 -7.31
C THR A 76 4.39 3.03 -6.47
N ARG A 77 3.23 2.49 -6.90
CA ARG A 77 1.93 2.68 -6.25
C ARG A 77 1.15 1.38 -6.25
N LEU A 78 0.75 0.95 -5.05
CA LEU A 78 -0.02 -0.27 -4.85
C LEU A 78 -1.21 -0.01 -3.94
N PHE A 79 -2.41 -0.40 -4.39
CA PHE A 79 -3.65 -0.20 -3.65
C PHE A 79 -4.35 -1.54 -3.40
N LEU A 80 -4.45 -1.94 -2.14
CA LEU A 80 -4.94 -3.25 -1.69
C LEU A 80 -6.16 -3.14 -0.76
N ILE A 81 -6.84 -1.98 -0.74
CA ILE A 81 -7.97 -1.69 0.16
C ILE A 81 -8.98 -2.84 0.17
N GLY A 82 -9.27 -3.40 1.34
CA GLY A 82 -10.29 -4.43 1.52
C GLY A 82 -10.03 -5.75 0.79
N THR A 83 -8.76 -6.07 0.49
CA THR A 83 -8.35 -7.39 0.01
C THR A 83 -8.08 -8.35 1.17
N GLY A 84 -7.96 -9.65 0.88
CA GLY A 84 -7.64 -10.68 1.88
C GLY A 84 -6.15 -10.85 2.17
N VAL A 85 -5.32 -9.87 1.81
CA VAL A 85 -3.86 -9.92 2.02
C VAL A 85 -3.53 -9.85 3.51
N THR A 86 -2.58 -10.70 3.92
CA THR A 86 -2.01 -10.73 5.28
C THR A 86 -0.49 -10.74 5.26
N ASP A 87 0.13 -11.34 4.25
CA ASP A 87 1.58 -11.44 4.09
C ASP A 87 2.12 -10.34 3.16
N LEU A 88 3.04 -9.54 3.70
CA LEU A 88 3.74 -8.49 2.96
C LEU A 88 5.14 -8.90 2.51
N SER A 89 5.59 -10.12 2.80
CA SER A 89 6.91 -10.63 2.39
C SER A 89 7.21 -10.40 0.89
N PRO A 90 6.23 -10.49 -0.04
CA PRO A 90 6.48 -10.21 -1.46
C PRO A 90 6.79 -8.74 -1.81
N LEU A 91 6.53 -7.80 -0.89
CA LEU A 91 6.85 -6.39 -1.08
C LEU A 91 8.29 -6.05 -0.68
N GLN A 92 8.98 -6.97 0.00
CA GLN A 92 10.35 -6.75 0.43
C GLN A 92 11.25 -6.44 -0.78
N GLY A 93 11.96 -5.32 -0.71
CA GLY A 93 12.88 -4.91 -1.77
C GLY A 93 12.25 -4.16 -2.94
N LEU A 94 10.94 -3.86 -2.93
CA LEU A 94 10.30 -2.95 -3.89
C LEU A 94 10.67 -1.49 -3.59
N ALA A 95 11.95 -1.16 -3.73
CA ALA A 95 12.55 0.11 -3.31
C ALA A 95 11.97 1.35 -4.03
N SER A 96 11.28 1.16 -5.15
CA SER A 96 10.58 2.20 -5.91
C SER A 96 9.21 2.54 -5.33
N LEU A 97 8.69 1.77 -4.36
CA LEU A 97 7.35 1.96 -3.81
C LEU A 97 7.28 3.28 -3.03
N THR A 98 6.39 4.18 -3.48
CA THR A 98 6.18 5.51 -2.90
C THR A 98 4.84 5.63 -2.20
N ARG A 99 3.85 4.84 -2.61
CA ARG A 99 2.51 4.81 -2.03
C ARG A 99 2.02 3.38 -1.88
N LEU A 100 1.63 3.04 -0.66
CA LEU A 100 1.06 1.75 -0.31
C LEU A 100 -0.22 1.98 0.49
N ASP A 101 -1.30 1.37 0.04
CA ASP A 101 -2.59 1.42 0.73
C ASP A 101 -3.03 0.01 1.09
N LEU A 102 -3.03 -0.28 2.41
CA LEU A 102 -3.39 -1.55 3.02
C LEU A 102 -4.69 -1.46 3.81
N SER A 103 -5.48 -0.38 3.62
CA SER A 103 -6.68 -0.13 4.43
C SER A 103 -7.63 -1.34 4.43
N GLY A 104 -8.03 -1.80 5.60
CA GLY A 104 -9.00 -2.90 5.74
C GLY A 104 -8.51 -4.26 5.26
N THR A 105 -7.19 -4.46 5.15
CA THR A 105 -6.55 -5.78 4.97
C THR A 105 -6.32 -6.49 6.31
N GLY A 106 -5.94 -7.77 6.27
CA GLY A 106 -5.65 -8.56 7.47
C GLY A 106 -4.19 -8.47 7.94
N VAL A 107 -3.44 -7.46 7.49
CA VAL A 107 -2.02 -7.28 7.82
C VAL A 107 -1.85 -6.96 9.31
N THR A 108 -0.85 -7.60 9.92
CA THR A 108 -0.41 -7.33 11.30
C THR A 108 1.09 -7.06 11.39
N ASP A 109 1.90 -7.64 10.50
CA ASP A 109 3.36 -7.54 10.51
C ASP A 109 3.84 -6.57 9.42
N LEU A 110 4.60 -5.56 9.84
CA LEU A 110 5.18 -4.54 8.95
C LEU A 110 6.67 -4.78 8.66
N SER A 111 7.28 -5.84 9.20
CA SER A 111 8.69 -6.16 9.00
C SER A 111 9.12 -6.16 7.52
N PRO A 112 8.31 -6.67 6.57
CA PRO A 112 8.66 -6.62 5.15
C PRO A 112 8.75 -5.21 4.53
N LEU A 113 8.16 -4.20 5.18
CA LEU A 113 8.26 -2.80 4.73
C LEU A 113 9.58 -2.14 5.16
N GLN A 114 10.36 -2.79 6.02
CA GLN A 114 11.64 -2.27 6.46
C GLN A 114 12.56 -2.01 5.25
N GLY A 115 13.07 -0.79 5.14
CA GLY A 115 13.98 -0.40 4.07
C GLY A 115 13.31 0.08 2.78
N LEU A 116 11.98 0.17 2.70
CA LEU A 116 11.27 0.84 1.60
C LEU A 116 11.39 2.37 1.71
N ALA A 117 12.63 2.88 1.65
CA ALA A 117 12.98 4.26 1.99
C ALA A 117 12.35 5.33 1.08
N SER A 118 11.79 4.93 -0.07
CA SER A 118 11.05 5.81 -0.98
C SER A 118 9.58 6.01 -0.59
N LEU A 119 9.08 5.27 0.41
CA LEU A 119 7.68 5.33 0.79
C LEU A 119 7.35 6.71 1.39
N THR A 120 6.40 7.40 0.76
CA THR A 120 5.93 8.74 1.15
C THR A 120 4.52 8.70 1.74
N ARG A 121 3.72 7.69 1.37
CA ARG A 121 2.35 7.52 1.84
C ARG A 121 2.08 6.07 2.19
N LEU A 122 1.63 5.85 3.42
CA LEU A 122 1.26 4.54 3.92
C LEU A 122 -0.09 4.65 4.63
N ASP A 123 -1.07 3.90 4.15
CA ASP A 123 -2.38 3.75 4.79
C ASP A 123 -2.47 2.36 5.42
N LEU A 124 -2.55 2.32 6.76
CA LEU A 124 -2.72 1.11 7.56
C LEU A 124 -4.10 1.08 8.23
N SER A 125 -5.02 1.95 7.82
CA SER A 125 -6.29 2.10 8.52
C SER A 125 -7.05 0.77 8.55
N ARG A 126 -7.68 0.46 9.68
CA ARG A 126 -8.48 -0.75 9.88
C ARG A 126 -7.72 -2.06 9.60
N THR A 127 -6.41 -2.07 9.86
CA THR A 127 -5.58 -3.29 9.88
C THR A 127 -5.39 -3.79 11.31
N GLY A 128 -4.79 -4.98 11.47
CA GLY A 128 -4.46 -5.55 12.78
C GLY A 128 -3.11 -5.11 13.34
N VAL A 129 -2.49 -4.08 12.76
CA VAL A 129 -1.17 -3.57 13.16
C VAL A 129 -1.22 -2.98 14.58
N ASN A 130 -0.21 -3.28 15.38
CA ASN A 130 0.01 -2.72 16.71
C ASN A 130 1.46 -2.29 16.97
N ASP A 131 2.44 -2.81 16.21
CA ASP A 131 3.85 -2.44 16.28
C ASP A 131 4.26 -1.60 15.07
N LEU A 132 4.81 -0.41 15.35
CA LEU A 132 5.33 0.52 14.35
C LEU A 132 6.86 0.48 14.23
N SER A 133 7.55 -0.35 15.02
CA SER A 133 9.03 -0.44 15.00
C SER A 133 9.63 -0.63 13.60
N PRO A 134 9.02 -1.40 12.66
CA PRO A 134 9.56 -1.55 11.31
C PRO A 134 9.56 -0.25 10.48
N LEU A 135 8.75 0.76 10.87
CA LEU A 135 8.62 2.02 10.15
C LEU A 135 9.70 3.05 10.51
N GLN A 136 10.48 2.84 11.58
CA GLN A 136 11.40 3.85 12.14
C GLN A 136 12.40 4.41 11.11
N GLY A 137 12.77 3.61 10.10
CA GLY A 137 13.71 3.97 9.04
C GLY A 137 13.10 4.63 7.79
N LEU A 138 11.76 4.75 7.70
CA LEU A 138 11.07 5.27 6.51
C LEU A 138 11.02 6.81 6.53
N THR A 139 12.18 7.46 6.58
CA THR A 139 12.31 8.91 6.80
C THR A 139 11.73 9.79 5.68
N SER A 140 11.36 9.19 4.53
CA SER A 140 10.63 9.86 3.45
C SER A 140 9.11 9.92 3.68
N LEU A 141 8.57 9.26 4.71
CA LEU A 141 7.14 9.16 4.93
C LEU A 141 6.54 10.54 5.27
N GLU A 142 5.55 10.97 4.50
CA GLU A 142 4.88 12.27 4.61
C GLU A 142 3.45 12.13 5.13
N THR A 143 2.80 10.99 4.84
CA THR A 143 1.45 10.65 5.29
C THR A 143 1.42 9.24 5.85
N LEU A 144 0.90 9.10 7.06
CA LEU A 144 0.65 7.83 7.73
C LEU A 144 -0.78 7.81 8.28
N ASP A 145 -1.57 6.82 7.90
CA ASP A 145 -2.89 6.59 8.47
C ASP A 145 -2.89 5.36 9.37
N LEU A 146 -3.27 5.56 10.64
CA LEU A 146 -3.36 4.52 11.67
C LEU A 146 -4.79 4.38 12.22
N ASP A 147 -5.80 5.00 11.61
CA ASP A 147 -7.18 4.93 12.11
C ASP A 147 -7.64 3.47 12.23
N GLY A 148 -8.30 3.11 13.32
CA GLY A 148 -8.78 1.75 13.54
C GLY A 148 -7.69 0.66 13.65
N THR A 149 -6.42 1.01 13.83
CA THR A 149 -5.35 0.05 14.20
C THR A 149 -5.30 -0.19 15.72
N GLY A 150 -4.50 -1.16 16.17
CA GLY A 150 -4.26 -1.46 17.59
C GLY A 150 -3.08 -0.72 18.21
N VAL A 151 -2.50 0.27 17.52
CA VAL A 151 -1.29 0.98 17.95
C VAL A 151 -1.55 1.84 19.20
N THR A 152 -0.65 1.74 20.18
CA THR A 152 -0.66 2.59 21.39
C THR A 152 0.68 3.31 21.61
N ASP A 153 1.78 2.71 21.14
CA ASP A 153 3.12 3.31 21.19
C ASP A 153 3.46 3.98 19.85
N LEU A 154 3.70 5.30 19.91
CA LEU A 154 4.05 6.13 18.75
C LEU A 154 5.55 6.49 18.74
N SER A 155 6.36 5.94 19.65
CA SER A 155 7.79 6.26 19.75
C SER A 155 8.57 5.94 18.46
N ALA A 156 8.18 4.86 17.76
CA ALA A 156 8.81 4.45 16.51
C ALA A 156 8.67 5.47 15.38
N ILE A 157 7.64 6.32 15.40
CA ILE A 157 7.42 7.33 14.36
C ILE A 157 8.00 8.70 14.71
N ALA A 158 8.63 8.85 15.89
CA ALA A 158 9.28 10.10 16.28
C ALA A 158 10.47 10.48 15.37
N SER A 159 11.09 9.51 14.68
CA SER A 159 12.17 9.71 13.71
C SER A 159 11.68 10.14 12.31
N LEU A 160 10.36 10.11 12.05
CA LEU A 160 9.78 10.41 10.74
C LEU A 160 9.68 11.92 10.51
N THR A 161 10.83 12.56 10.33
CA THR A 161 10.96 14.03 10.25
C THR A 161 10.22 14.69 9.09
N ARG A 162 9.85 13.93 8.04
CA ARG A 162 9.05 14.43 6.91
C ARG A 162 7.55 14.23 7.09
N LEU A 163 7.12 13.56 8.16
CA LEU A 163 5.71 13.29 8.42
C LEU A 163 4.96 14.61 8.61
N SER A 164 3.98 14.84 7.75
CA SER A 164 3.20 16.08 7.70
C SER A 164 1.73 15.85 7.99
N THR A 165 1.24 14.62 7.77
CA THR A 165 -0.14 14.20 8.06
C THR A 165 -0.11 12.86 8.79
N LEU A 166 -0.75 12.80 9.96
CA LEU A 166 -0.88 11.61 10.77
C LEU A 166 -2.33 11.45 11.21
N HIS A 167 -2.96 10.34 10.85
CA HIS A 167 -4.26 9.95 11.38
C HIS A 167 -4.02 9.00 12.53
N LEU A 168 -4.55 9.33 13.70
CA LEU A 168 -4.32 8.56 14.91
C LEU A 168 -5.44 7.54 15.17
N PRO A 169 -5.10 6.39 15.77
CA PRO A 169 -6.10 5.48 16.29
C PRO A 169 -6.91 6.12 17.43
N ARG A 170 -8.16 5.71 17.59
CA ARG A 170 -9.06 6.24 18.64
C ARG A 170 -8.54 6.07 20.07
N GLN A 171 -7.73 5.04 20.34
CA GLN A 171 -7.22 4.77 21.69
C GLN A 171 -6.09 5.69 22.16
N ILE A 172 -5.52 6.52 21.28
CA ILE A 172 -4.50 7.50 21.69
C ILE A 172 -5.21 8.62 22.46
N ASP A 173 -4.73 8.93 23.67
CA ASP A 173 -5.38 9.93 24.51
C ASP A 173 -5.06 11.37 24.08
N GLU A 174 -5.92 12.31 24.48
CA GLU A 174 -5.77 13.73 24.15
C GLU A 174 -4.46 14.32 24.70
N THR A 175 -3.94 13.82 25.82
CA THR A 175 -2.69 14.32 26.41
C THR A 175 -1.51 14.01 25.48
N THR A 176 -1.43 12.78 24.97
CA THR A 176 -0.44 12.38 23.96
C THR A 176 -0.59 13.24 22.71
N VAL A 177 -1.81 13.45 22.22
CA VAL A 177 -2.06 14.31 21.04
C VAL A 177 -1.53 15.73 21.26
N GLN A 178 -1.79 16.33 22.43
CA GLN A 178 -1.31 17.69 22.74
C GLN A 178 0.21 17.75 22.85
N GLN A 179 0.85 16.74 23.45
CA GLN A 179 2.32 16.64 23.49
C GLN A 179 2.92 16.58 22.08
N MET A 180 2.32 15.79 21.18
CA MET A 180 2.75 15.71 19.78
C MET A 180 2.58 17.02 19.03
N ARG A 181 1.47 17.75 19.24
CA ARG A 181 1.26 19.08 18.63
C ARG A 181 2.29 20.10 19.08
N VAL A 182 2.71 20.04 20.35
CA VAL A 182 3.78 20.91 20.88
C VAL A 182 5.14 20.52 20.30
N ALA A 183 5.44 19.23 20.22
CA ALA A 183 6.71 18.73 19.69
C ALA A 183 6.85 18.94 18.16
N SER A 184 5.75 18.82 17.42
CA SER A 184 5.69 18.86 15.96
C SER A 184 4.58 19.81 15.47
N PRO A 185 4.75 21.13 15.60
CA PRO A 185 3.68 22.10 15.33
C PRO A 185 3.24 22.20 13.86
N ARG A 186 4.00 21.58 12.92
CA ARG A 186 3.65 21.49 11.49
C ARG A 186 2.96 20.17 11.13
N LEU A 187 2.90 19.21 12.06
CA LEU A 187 2.24 17.92 11.84
C LEU A 187 0.73 18.13 11.92
N SER A 188 0.04 17.87 10.80
CA SER A 188 -1.42 17.78 10.77
C SER A 188 -1.85 16.46 11.42
N ILE A 189 -2.33 16.55 12.66
CA ILE A 189 -2.85 15.39 13.40
C ILE A 189 -4.37 15.34 13.22
N VAL A 190 -4.84 14.28 12.56
CA VAL A 190 -6.27 13.95 12.43
C VAL A 190 -6.61 12.92 13.51
N PHE A 191 -7.57 13.26 14.35
CA PHE A 191 -7.97 12.47 15.51
C PHE A 191 -9.48 12.62 15.71
N GLU A 192 -10.23 11.56 15.41
CA GLU A 192 -11.68 11.53 15.59
C GLU A 192 -12.02 10.74 16.86
N ARG A 193 -12.89 11.30 17.71
CA ARG A 193 -13.36 10.65 18.95
C ARG A 193 -14.51 9.68 18.69
#